data_AF-A0A1S4EPA2-F1
#
_entry.id   AF-A0A1S4EPA2-F1
#
_cell.length_a   1.000
_cell.length_b   1.000
_cell.length_c   1.000
_cell.angle_alpha   90.00
_cell.angle_beta   90.00
_cell.angle_gamma   90.00
#
_symmetry.space_group_name_H-M   'P 1'
#
loop_
_entity.id
_entity.type
_entity.pdbx_description
1 polymer ?
#
loop_
_entity_poly.entity_id
_entity_poly.type
_entity_poly.pdbx_seq_one_letter_code
_entity_poly.pdbx_strand_id
1 'polypeptide(L)'
;MSKQKLIPPPPSIDLLIHSLKHHAPENPDPNTYAVCKNPFEEINATEELAKGQKILDYDSEPDSESEDALYETQWGDADQEFSDLQTIDHEMEYSEIVDRAGVYTGEEILKTSIEKATKLHALYCSQLNQLRQIYIDRKRQYLQELKKEKELYCSIHSQKKTSLEEMKKYRQLKALIAYGRKHRLDTILAKREHEKRTASTSKTPNKGKTYKCHHQEDGVRCFSTCVPLTKFCIRHILRVSKNPRQ
;
A
#
# COMPACT_ATOMS: atom_id res chain seq x y z
N MET A 1 -6.10 2.38 -63.51
CA MET A 1 -5.21 3.50 -63.15
C MET A 1 -5.64 4.04 -61.79
N SER A 2 -4.92 3.70 -60.73
CA SER A 2 -5.27 4.07 -59.35
C SER A 2 -4.73 5.45 -59.00
N LYS A 3 -5.62 6.38 -58.64
CA LYS A 3 -5.24 7.70 -58.10
C LYS A 3 -4.85 7.54 -56.63
N GLN A 4 -3.56 7.68 -56.32
CA GLN A 4 -3.08 7.82 -54.95
C GLN A 4 -3.52 9.19 -54.40
N LYS A 5 -4.30 9.21 -53.32
CA LYS A 5 -4.58 10.44 -52.57
C LYS A 5 -3.34 10.79 -51.74
N LEU A 6 -2.69 11.91 -52.08
CA LEU A 6 -1.64 12.49 -51.26
C LEU A 6 -2.23 13.01 -49.94
N ILE A 7 -1.72 12.50 -48.82
CA ILE A 7 -2.00 12.98 -47.47
C ILE A 7 -1.11 14.22 -47.25
N PRO A 8 -1.65 15.37 -46.80
CA PRO A 8 -0.83 16.56 -46.56
C PRO A 8 0.09 16.37 -45.35
N PRO A 9 1.30 16.97 -45.35
CA PRO A 9 2.24 16.84 -44.24
C PRO A 9 1.70 17.50 -42.97
N PRO A 10 2.05 16.97 -41.78
CA PRO A 10 1.61 17.52 -40.51
C PRO A 10 2.11 18.96 -40.33
N PRO A 11 1.31 19.85 -39.72
CA PRO A 11 1.70 21.24 -39.50
C PRO A 11 2.95 21.31 -38.61
N SER A 12 3.86 22.22 -38.95
CA SER A 12 5.08 22.44 -38.18
C SER A 12 4.76 22.91 -36.75
N ILE A 13 5.57 22.47 -35.80
CA ILE A 13 5.42 22.76 -34.36
C ILE A 13 5.34 24.26 -34.10
N ASP A 14 6.08 25.07 -34.88
CA ASP A 14 6.08 26.53 -34.76
C ASP A 14 4.72 27.16 -35.05
N LEU A 15 3.93 26.58 -35.96
CA LEU A 15 2.57 27.05 -36.27
C LEU A 15 1.58 26.71 -35.14
N LEU A 16 1.78 25.57 -34.47
CA LEU A 16 1.01 25.19 -33.28
C LEU A 16 1.35 26.08 -32.07
N ILE A 17 2.63 26.44 -31.91
CA ILE A 17 3.05 27.36 -30.84
C ILE A 17 2.50 28.76 -31.09
N HIS A 18 2.49 29.22 -32.34
CA HIS A 18 1.94 30.53 -32.69
C HIS A 18 0.42 30.61 -32.48
N SER A 19 -0.33 29.54 -32.78
CA SER A 19 -1.79 29.55 -32.56
C SER A 19 -2.17 29.55 -31.08
N LEU A 20 -1.33 28.98 -30.21
CA LEU A 20 -1.55 28.95 -28.75
C LEU A 20 -1.24 30.27 -28.06
N LYS A 21 -0.44 31.15 -28.68
CA LYS A 21 -0.01 32.42 -28.08
C LYS A 21 -1.18 33.40 -27.83
N HIS A 22 -2.27 33.27 -28.59
CA HIS A 22 -3.48 34.08 -28.41
C HIS A 22 -4.36 33.65 -27.24
N HIS A 23 -4.08 32.51 -26.59
CA HIS A 23 -4.80 32.04 -25.39
C HIS A 23 -4.10 32.43 -24.08
N ALA A 24 -2.93 33.07 -24.14
CA ALA A 24 -2.26 33.59 -22.96
C ALA A 24 -2.76 35.01 -22.65
N PRO A 25 -3.29 35.28 -21.44
CA PRO A 25 -3.73 36.63 -21.08
C PRO A 25 -2.54 37.58 -20.98
N GLU A 26 -2.63 38.76 -21.62
CA GLU A 26 -1.54 39.75 -21.72
C GLU A 26 -1.21 40.48 -20.40
N ASN A 27 -1.96 40.24 -19.32
CA ASN A 27 -1.65 40.79 -17.99
C ASN A 27 -2.07 39.80 -16.88
N PRO A 28 -1.11 39.09 -16.26
CA PRO A 28 -1.42 38.20 -15.14
C PRO A 28 -1.55 38.98 -13.82
N ASP A 29 -2.71 38.87 -13.17
CA ASP A 29 -2.88 39.26 -11.77
C ASP A 29 -1.96 38.42 -10.86
N PRO A 30 -1.26 39.02 -9.88
CA PRO A 30 -0.22 38.35 -9.09
C PRO A 30 -0.74 37.28 -8.12
N ASN A 31 -2.04 36.98 -8.10
CA ASN A 31 -2.65 36.16 -7.05
C ASN A 31 -3.53 35.00 -7.56
N THR A 32 -3.48 34.67 -8.86
CA THR A 32 -4.47 33.76 -9.47
C THR A 32 -3.90 32.50 -10.13
N TYR A 33 -2.60 32.25 -10.05
CA TYR A 33 -2.04 30.96 -10.44
C TYR A 33 -0.89 30.58 -9.52
N ALA A 34 -1.04 29.44 -8.85
CA ALA A 34 0.12 28.71 -8.38
C ALA A 34 0.96 28.39 -9.61
N VAL A 35 2.10 29.06 -9.74
CA VAL A 35 3.12 28.72 -10.72
C VAL A 35 3.38 27.22 -10.56
N CYS A 36 2.96 26.43 -11.57
CA CYS A 36 3.32 25.02 -11.64
C CYS A 36 4.84 24.97 -11.81
N LYS A 37 5.53 24.83 -10.69
CA LYS A 37 6.98 24.69 -10.65
C LYS A 37 7.39 23.46 -11.44
N ASN A 38 8.44 23.59 -12.25
CA ASN A 38 8.95 22.48 -13.04
C ASN A 38 9.45 21.37 -12.10
N PRO A 39 8.92 20.13 -12.18
CA PRO A 39 9.20 19.06 -11.21
C PRO A 39 10.68 18.66 -11.11
N PHE A 40 11.47 18.96 -12.14
CA PHE A 40 12.86 18.54 -12.27
C PHE A 40 13.88 19.62 -11.91
N GLU A 41 13.47 20.89 -11.80
CA GLU A 41 14.38 22.01 -11.57
C GLU A 41 14.04 22.80 -10.30
N GLU A 42 12.77 22.84 -9.88
CA GLU A 42 12.29 23.82 -8.89
C GLU A 42 11.71 23.20 -7.60
N ILE A 43 11.68 21.87 -7.48
CA ILE A 43 11.18 21.16 -6.29
C ILE A 43 12.36 20.69 -5.44
N ASN A 44 12.63 21.40 -4.34
CA ASN A 44 13.58 20.93 -3.34
C ASN A 44 12.93 19.83 -2.49
N ALA A 45 13.10 18.57 -2.90
CA ALA A 45 12.42 17.40 -2.34
C ALA A 45 12.59 17.27 -0.80
N THR A 46 13.69 17.78 -0.25
CA THR A 46 13.97 17.75 1.20
C THR A 46 13.10 18.73 2.00
N GLU A 47 12.80 19.91 1.44
CA GLU A 47 11.96 20.92 2.08
C GLU A 47 10.47 20.59 1.99
N GLU A 48 10.05 19.99 0.88
CA GLU A 48 8.68 19.49 0.68
C GLU A 48 8.38 18.31 1.63
N LEU A 49 9.33 17.37 1.79
CA LEU A 49 9.18 16.25 2.72
C LEU A 49 9.05 16.72 4.18
N ALA A 50 9.80 17.77 4.57
CA ALA A 50 9.70 18.37 5.91
C ALA A 50 8.33 19.04 6.16
N LYS A 51 7.67 19.55 5.11
CA LYS A 51 6.30 20.10 5.19
C LYS A 51 5.22 19.01 5.16
N GLY A 52 5.48 17.90 4.46
CA GLY A 52 4.56 16.76 4.30
C GLY A 52 4.54 15.76 5.47
N GLN A 53 5.56 15.76 6.34
CA GLN A 53 5.66 14.84 7.49
C GLN A 53 4.57 15.01 8.56
N LYS A 54 3.63 15.94 8.40
CA LYS A 54 2.54 16.18 9.35
C LYS A 54 1.27 15.33 9.10
N ILE A 55 1.22 14.52 8.04
CA ILE A 55 -0.04 13.92 7.56
C ILE A 55 -0.13 12.38 7.76
N LEU A 56 0.88 11.71 8.32
CA LEU A 56 0.91 10.23 8.33
C LEU A 56 0.92 9.58 9.73
N ASP A 57 0.16 10.12 10.70
CA ASP A 57 0.00 9.51 12.04
C ASP A 57 -1.49 9.23 12.38
N TYR A 58 -2.25 8.73 11.41
CA TYR A 58 -3.66 8.34 11.59
C TYR A 58 -3.89 6.86 11.22
N ASP A 59 -3.33 5.92 12.00
CA ASP A 59 -3.99 4.63 12.27
C ASP A 59 -3.08 3.70 13.06
N SER A 60 -3.31 3.62 14.36
CA SER A 60 -2.99 2.48 15.23
C SER A 60 -3.61 2.76 16.59
N GLU A 61 -4.93 2.55 16.72
CA GLU A 61 -5.54 2.39 18.04
C GLU A 61 -5.51 0.89 18.42
N PRO A 62 -4.99 0.51 19.60
CA PRO A 62 -5.30 -0.78 20.19
C PRO A 62 -6.68 -0.68 20.86
N ASP A 63 -7.57 -1.56 20.44
CA ASP A 63 -8.91 -1.74 20.98
C ASP A 63 -8.84 -2.15 22.46
N SER A 64 -9.50 -1.39 23.35
CA SER A 64 -9.73 -1.79 24.74
C SER A 64 -11.16 -1.45 25.14
N GLU A 65 -11.94 -2.51 25.33
CA GLU A 65 -13.35 -2.56 25.66
C GLU A 65 -13.73 -1.75 26.92
N SER A 66 -14.83 -0.98 26.82
CA SER A 66 -15.87 -0.91 27.86
C SER A 66 -17.17 -0.30 27.30
N GLU A 67 -18.03 -1.21 26.85
CA GLU A 67 -19.50 -1.31 26.93
C GLU A 67 -20.48 -0.20 26.45
N ASP A 68 -21.47 -0.73 25.71
CA ASP A 68 -22.84 -0.27 25.44
C ASP A 68 -23.08 0.97 24.59
N ALA A 69 -22.73 0.85 23.31
CA ALA A 69 -23.55 1.40 22.25
C ALA A 69 -24.04 0.25 21.36
N LEU A 70 -25.36 0.06 21.30
CA LEU A 70 -26.05 -0.70 20.26
C LEU A 70 -25.77 -0.03 18.90
N TYR A 71 -24.58 -0.27 18.35
CA TYR A 71 -24.28 0.01 16.96
C TYR A 71 -24.51 -1.29 16.21
N GLU A 72 -25.68 -1.37 15.61
CA GLU A 72 -26.10 -2.49 14.80
C GLU A 72 -25.03 -2.81 13.75
N THR A 73 -24.57 -4.05 13.81
CA THR A 73 -23.52 -4.67 13.00
C THR A 73 -23.77 -4.46 11.51
N GLN A 74 -23.23 -3.38 10.93
CA GLN A 74 -23.21 -3.15 9.49
C GLN A 74 -21.79 -3.25 8.92
N TRP A 75 -21.02 -4.26 9.35
CA TRP A 75 -19.73 -4.58 8.77
C TRP A 75 -19.54 -6.10 8.58
N GLY A 76 -20.64 -6.83 8.38
CA GLY A 76 -20.64 -8.30 8.35
C GLY A 76 -20.50 -8.96 6.98
N ASP A 77 -20.95 -8.35 5.88
CA ASP A 77 -21.25 -9.14 4.66
C ASP A 77 -20.55 -8.68 3.36
N ALA A 78 -19.79 -7.59 3.36
CA ALA A 78 -19.24 -7.05 2.10
C ALA A 78 -17.98 -7.78 1.58
N ASP A 79 -17.32 -8.56 2.43
CA ASP A 79 -16.03 -9.18 2.10
C ASP A 79 -16.16 -10.64 1.64
N GLN A 80 -17.35 -11.25 1.80
CA GLN A 80 -17.59 -12.65 1.47
C GLN A 80 -17.90 -12.88 -0.03
N GLU A 81 -18.34 -11.85 -0.77
CA GLU A 81 -18.75 -12.00 -2.18
C GLU A 81 -17.59 -11.98 -3.19
N PHE A 82 -16.36 -11.68 -2.76
CA PHE A 82 -15.19 -11.62 -3.67
C PHE A 82 -14.37 -12.92 -3.71
N SER A 83 -14.63 -13.87 -2.80
CA SER A 83 -13.88 -15.13 -2.73
C SER A 83 -14.18 -16.08 -3.89
N ASP A 84 -15.33 -15.93 -4.56
CA ASP A 84 -15.83 -16.95 -5.50
C ASP A 84 -15.57 -16.62 -6.98
N LEU A 85 -15.01 -15.44 -7.30
CA LEU A 85 -14.80 -14.98 -8.68
C LEU A 85 -13.44 -15.37 -9.29
N GLN A 86 -12.59 -16.15 -8.59
CA GLN A 86 -11.24 -16.52 -9.08
C GLN A 86 -10.99 -18.02 -9.26
N THR A 87 -12.03 -18.86 -9.20
CA THR A 87 -11.85 -20.30 -9.38
C THR A 87 -12.06 -20.70 -10.84
N ILE A 88 -10.94 -21.04 -11.48
CA ILE A 88 -10.76 -22.03 -12.57
C ILE A 88 -10.78 -21.49 -14.02
N ASP A 89 -9.59 -21.16 -14.53
CA ASP A 89 -9.25 -21.20 -15.98
C ASP A 89 -8.22 -22.33 -16.27
N HIS A 90 -7.96 -23.19 -15.28
CA HIS A 90 -6.95 -24.24 -15.38
C HIS A 90 -7.39 -25.41 -16.27
N GLU A 91 -8.70 -25.65 -16.44
CA GLU A 91 -9.20 -26.79 -17.22
C GLU A 91 -9.03 -26.59 -18.73
N MET A 92 -9.15 -25.35 -19.25
CA MET A 92 -8.92 -25.06 -20.66
C MET A 92 -7.44 -25.11 -21.06
N GLU A 93 -6.53 -24.74 -20.15
CA GLU A 93 -5.09 -24.78 -20.45
C GLU A 93 -4.55 -26.23 -20.44
N TYR A 94 -5.12 -27.10 -19.63
CA TYR A 94 -4.71 -28.52 -19.55
C TYR A 94 -5.03 -29.31 -20.81
N SER A 95 -6.14 -29.03 -21.49
CA SER A 95 -6.49 -29.73 -22.74
C SER A 95 -5.52 -29.38 -23.88
N GLU A 96 -5.13 -28.11 -24.02
CA GLU A 96 -4.19 -27.66 -25.06
C GLU A 96 -2.74 -28.14 -24.85
N ILE A 97 -2.36 -28.48 -23.60
CA ILE A 97 -1.06 -29.07 -23.26
C ILE A 97 -1.03 -30.56 -23.56
N VAL A 98 -2.14 -31.28 -23.37
CA VAL A 98 -2.23 -32.74 -23.58
C VAL A 98 -2.18 -33.10 -25.07
N ASP A 99 -2.71 -32.25 -25.95
CA ASP A 99 -2.72 -32.48 -27.41
C ASP A 99 -1.34 -32.26 -28.06
N ARG A 100 -0.45 -31.51 -27.41
CA ARG A 100 0.93 -31.28 -27.84
C ARG A 100 1.85 -32.16 -27.00
N ALA A 101 2.26 -33.32 -27.52
CA ALA A 101 3.08 -34.32 -26.82
C ALA A 101 4.46 -33.83 -26.28
N GLY A 102 4.46 -32.93 -25.29
CA GLY A 102 5.62 -32.47 -24.53
C GLY A 102 6.67 -31.63 -25.27
N VAL A 103 6.52 -31.35 -26.58
CA VAL A 103 7.52 -30.61 -27.37
C VAL A 103 6.93 -29.29 -27.83
N TYR A 104 7.25 -28.22 -27.11
CA TYR A 104 6.97 -26.84 -27.53
C TYR A 104 8.10 -26.30 -28.38
N THR A 105 7.76 -25.74 -29.54
CA THR A 105 8.70 -24.94 -30.33
C THR A 105 8.89 -23.56 -29.72
N GLY A 106 10.03 -22.91 -29.96
CA GLY A 106 10.30 -21.57 -29.43
C GLY A 106 9.23 -20.54 -29.80
N GLU A 107 8.62 -20.66 -30.98
CA GLU A 107 7.54 -19.78 -31.44
C GLU A 107 6.25 -19.98 -30.63
N GLU A 108 5.91 -21.23 -30.28
CA GLU A 108 4.74 -21.53 -29.46
C GLU A 108 4.91 -21.06 -28.02
N ILE A 109 6.11 -21.21 -27.45
CA ILE A 109 6.42 -20.68 -26.11
C ILE A 109 6.21 -19.17 -26.08
N LEU A 110 6.67 -18.46 -27.11
CA LEU A 110 6.50 -17.02 -27.21
C LEU A 110 5.01 -16.64 -27.34
N LYS A 111 4.24 -17.32 -28.19
CA LYS A 111 2.80 -17.09 -28.32
C LYS A 111 2.07 -17.28 -26.99
N THR A 112 2.31 -18.40 -26.31
CA THR A 112 1.74 -18.67 -24.98
C THR A 112 2.18 -17.64 -23.96
N SER A 113 3.44 -17.18 -24.00
CA SER A 113 3.92 -16.16 -23.06
C SER A 113 3.24 -14.80 -23.27
N ILE A 114 2.99 -14.40 -24.53
CA ILE A 114 2.29 -13.17 -24.87
C ILE A 114 0.82 -13.27 -24.46
N GLU A 115 0.16 -14.39 -24.74
CA GLU A 115 -1.24 -14.64 -24.34
C GLU A 115 -1.40 -14.63 -22.81
N LYS A 116 -0.49 -15.25 -22.08
CA LYS A 116 -0.49 -15.21 -20.61
C LYS A 116 -0.27 -13.80 -20.09
N ALA A 117 0.67 -13.05 -20.68
CA ALA A 117 0.93 -11.66 -20.29
C ALA A 117 -0.27 -10.75 -20.57
N THR A 118 -0.95 -10.92 -21.71
CA THR A 118 -2.13 -10.12 -22.06
C THR A 118 -3.34 -10.47 -21.17
N LYS A 119 -3.59 -11.76 -20.91
CA LYS A 119 -4.61 -12.20 -19.94
C LYS A 119 -4.34 -11.62 -18.55
N LEU A 120 -3.10 -11.73 -18.07
CA LEU A 120 -2.71 -11.19 -16.77
C LEU A 120 -2.93 -9.66 -16.70
N HIS A 121 -2.52 -8.94 -17.75
CA HIS A 121 -2.74 -7.49 -17.84
C HIS A 121 -4.23 -7.12 -17.81
N ALA A 122 -5.09 -7.88 -18.50
CA ALA A 122 -6.54 -7.67 -18.48
C ALA A 122 -7.14 -7.93 -17.09
N LEU A 123 -6.70 -8.99 -16.40
CA LEU A 123 -7.13 -9.29 -15.04
C LEU A 123 -6.72 -8.20 -14.05
N TYR A 124 -5.48 -7.70 -14.13
CA TYR A 124 -5.03 -6.58 -13.29
C TYR A 124 -5.82 -5.31 -13.56
N CYS A 125 -6.08 -4.98 -14.83
CA CYS A 125 -6.93 -3.85 -15.18
C CYS A 125 -8.33 -3.99 -14.56
N SER A 126 -8.91 -5.19 -14.60
CA SER A 126 -10.22 -5.47 -14.00
C SER A 126 -10.21 -5.28 -12.48
N GLN A 127 -9.21 -5.86 -11.79
CA GLN A 127 -9.05 -5.72 -10.34
C GLN A 127 -8.88 -4.26 -9.91
N LEU A 128 -8.05 -3.49 -10.61
CA LEU A 128 -7.86 -2.07 -10.33
C LEU A 128 -9.13 -1.25 -10.56
N ASN A 129 -9.91 -1.58 -11.59
CA ASN A 129 -11.19 -0.93 -11.83
C ASN A 129 -12.21 -1.25 -10.72
N GLN A 130 -12.27 -2.50 -10.25
CA GLN A 130 -13.11 -2.88 -9.11
C GLN A 130 -12.71 -2.13 -7.84
N LEU A 131 -11.43 -2.12 -7.49
CA LEU A 131 -10.91 -1.36 -6.35
C LEU A 131 -11.23 0.13 -6.46
N ARG A 132 -11.13 0.70 -7.67
CA ARG A 132 -11.50 2.09 -7.92
C ARG A 132 -12.98 2.35 -7.65
N GLN A 133 -13.88 1.47 -8.07
CA GLN A 133 -15.31 1.62 -7.77
C GLN A 133 -15.57 1.54 -6.27
N ILE A 134 -15.00 0.53 -5.59
CA ILE A 134 -15.11 0.38 -4.13
C ILE A 134 -14.64 1.64 -3.41
N TYR A 135 -13.50 2.20 -3.83
CA TYR A 135 -12.98 3.44 -3.26
C TYR A 135 -13.93 4.63 -3.47
N ILE A 136 -14.48 4.79 -4.68
CA ILE A 136 -15.43 5.87 -4.99
C ILE A 136 -16.71 5.73 -4.14
N ASP A 137 -17.25 4.52 -4.01
CA ASP A 137 -18.45 4.24 -3.23
C ASP A 137 -18.22 4.47 -1.73
N ARG A 138 -17.13 3.95 -1.17
CA ARG A 138 -16.76 4.17 0.24
C ARG A 138 -16.51 5.65 0.53
N LYS A 139 -15.84 6.36 -0.38
CA LYS A 139 -15.64 7.82 -0.25
C LYS A 139 -16.98 8.57 -0.28
N ARG A 140 -17.91 8.18 -1.15
CA ARG A 140 -19.25 8.77 -1.21
C ARG A 140 -20.01 8.54 0.10
N GLN A 141 -20.00 7.31 0.61
CA GLN A 141 -20.65 6.95 1.89
C GLN A 141 -20.07 7.77 3.04
N TYR A 142 -18.75 7.81 3.19
CA TYR A 142 -18.08 8.60 4.22
C TYR A 142 -18.46 10.08 4.18
N LEU A 143 -18.48 10.70 2.99
CA LEU A 143 -18.87 12.11 2.87
C LEU A 143 -20.34 12.35 3.21
N GLN A 144 -21.22 11.40 2.88
CA GLN A 144 -22.64 11.46 3.26
C GLN A 144 -22.81 11.32 4.77
N GLU A 145 -22.11 10.37 5.39
CA GLU A 145 -22.10 10.17 6.85
C GLU A 145 -21.58 11.39 7.57
N LEU A 146 -20.46 11.95 7.11
CA LEU A 146 -19.87 13.16 7.68
C LEU A 146 -20.82 14.36 7.54
N LYS A 147 -21.55 14.47 6.42
CA LYS A 147 -22.58 15.50 6.25
C LYS A 147 -23.75 15.28 7.22
N LYS A 148 -24.26 14.06 7.34
CA LYS A 148 -25.31 13.69 8.29
C LYS A 148 -24.87 13.97 9.73
N GLU A 149 -23.65 13.60 10.10
CA GLU A 149 -23.08 13.85 11.42
C GLU A 149 -23.03 15.35 11.71
N LYS A 150 -22.56 16.17 10.77
CA LYS A 150 -22.55 17.64 10.93
C LYS A 150 -23.95 18.24 11.06
N GLU A 151 -24.94 17.70 10.36
CA GLU A 151 -26.33 18.16 10.40
C GLU A 151 -27.05 17.73 11.69
N LEU A 152 -26.83 16.49 12.13
CA LEU A 152 -27.46 15.91 13.33
C LEU A 152 -26.75 16.35 14.62
N TYR A 153 -25.43 16.26 14.61
CA TYR A 153 -24.55 16.56 15.72
C TYR A 153 -23.71 17.81 15.36
N CYS A 154 -24.31 18.99 15.54
CA CYS A 154 -23.57 20.25 15.51
C CYS A 154 -22.27 20.13 16.33
N SER A 155 -21.20 20.83 15.96
CA SER A 155 -19.93 20.78 16.68
C SER A 155 -20.12 20.91 18.20
N ILE A 156 -19.52 19.99 18.97
CA ILE A 156 -19.59 19.94 20.45
C ILE A 156 -19.17 21.30 21.07
N HIS A 157 -18.36 22.07 20.35
CA HIS A 157 -17.94 23.41 20.75
C HIS A 157 -19.06 24.45 20.61
N SER A 158 -19.87 24.38 19.54
CA SER A 158 -20.96 25.31 19.24
C SER A 158 -22.29 24.97 19.93
N GLN A 159 -22.45 23.75 20.46
CA GLN A 159 -23.63 23.38 21.24
C GLN A 159 -23.76 24.22 22.52
N LYS A 160 -24.97 24.68 22.82
CA LYS A 160 -25.30 25.38 24.08
C LYS A 160 -25.28 24.36 25.22
N LYS A 161 -24.45 24.59 26.24
CA LYS A 161 -24.42 23.77 27.47
C LYS A 161 -25.40 24.39 28.46
N THR A 162 -26.59 23.83 28.58
CA THR A 162 -27.65 24.40 29.44
C THR A 162 -27.63 23.79 30.84
N SER A 163 -27.14 22.56 30.98
CA SER A 163 -27.03 21.88 32.28
C SER A 163 -25.63 21.98 32.90
N LEU A 164 -25.58 22.09 34.24
CA LEU A 164 -24.32 22.05 35.00
C LEU A 164 -23.59 20.71 34.83
N GLU A 165 -24.32 19.61 34.65
CA GLU A 165 -23.74 18.28 34.41
C GLU A 165 -23.04 18.22 33.06
N GLU A 166 -23.66 18.78 32.02
CA GLU A 166 -23.07 18.87 30.67
C GLU A 166 -21.80 19.71 30.68
N MET A 167 -21.78 20.82 31.44
CA MET A 167 -20.58 21.65 31.59
C MET A 167 -19.43 20.87 32.27
N LYS A 168 -19.73 20.06 33.30
CA LYS A 168 -18.73 19.21 33.95
C LYS A 168 -18.19 18.15 32.99
N LYS A 169 -19.06 17.45 32.26
CA LYS A 169 -18.66 16.46 31.24
C LYS A 169 -17.82 17.09 30.14
N TYR A 170 -18.19 18.28 29.65
CA TYR A 170 -17.41 19.00 28.64
C TYR A 170 -16.02 19.44 29.16
N ARG A 171 -15.91 19.87 30.42
CA ARG A 171 -14.62 20.18 31.05
C ARG A 171 -13.76 18.92 31.19
N GLN A 172 -14.34 17.80 31.60
CA GLN A 172 -13.65 16.51 31.66
C GLN A 172 -13.15 16.09 30.29
N LEU A 173 -13.99 16.16 29.25
CA LEU A 173 -13.61 15.87 27.87
C LEU A 173 -12.44 16.75 27.40
N LYS A 174 -12.49 18.07 27.66
CA LYS A 174 -11.37 18.98 27.35
C LYS A 174 -10.09 18.61 28.10
N ALA A 175 -10.19 18.25 29.37
CA ALA A 175 -9.05 17.83 30.17
C ALA A 175 -8.43 16.53 29.61
N LEU A 176 -9.25 15.55 29.22
CA LEU A 176 -8.79 14.31 28.58
C LEU A 176 -8.11 14.57 27.23
N ILE A 177 -8.68 15.42 26.37
CA ILE A 177 -8.05 15.79 25.10
C ILE A 177 -6.70 16.48 25.34
N ALA A 178 -6.63 17.39 26.32
CA ALA A 178 -5.39 18.07 26.67
C ALA A 178 -4.34 17.10 27.25
N TYR A 179 -4.78 16.16 28.09
CA TYR A 179 -3.93 15.11 28.65
C TYR A 179 -3.38 14.21 27.53
N GLY A 180 -4.24 13.70 26.65
CA GLY A 180 -3.84 12.87 25.52
C GLY A 180 -2.84 13.59 24.60
N ARG A 181 -3.02 14.88 24.32
CA ARG A 181 -2.05 15.66 23.51
C ARG A 181 -0.67 15.75 24.17
N LYS A 182 -0.60 16.01 25.48
CA LYS A 182 0.66 16.09 26.22
C LYS A 182 1.32 14.71 26.33
N HIS A 183 0.54 13.71 26.75
CA HIS A 183 1.01 12.36 26.93
C HIS A 183 1.45 11.69 25.62
N ARG A 184 0.83 12.00 24.48
CA ARG A 184 1.28 11.52 23.15
C ARG A 184 2.69 12.02 22.81
N LEU A 185 3.03 13.26 23.14
CA LEU A 185 4.39 13.77 22.93
C LEU A 185 5.37 13.11 23.92
N ASP A 186 4.98 13.02 25.19
CA ASP A 186 5.82 12.42 26.23
C ASP A 186 6.10 10.94 25.96
N THR A 187 5.13 10.18 25.44
CA THR A 187 5.30 8.78 25.04
C THR A 187 6.24 8.62 23.83
N ILE A 188 6.15 9.49 22.82
CA ILE A 188 7.08 9.50 21.68
C ILE A 188 8.51 9.80 22.18
N LEU A 189 8.66 10.77 23.08
CA LEU A 189 9.95 11.11 23.66
C LEU A 189 10.50 9.97 24.52
N ALA A 190 9.68 9.34 25.35
CA ALA A 190 10.06 8.19 26.16
C ALA A 190 10.48 7.00 25.30
N LYS A 191 9.77 6.73 24.19
CA LYS A 191 10.16 5.70 23.22
C LYS A 191 11.50 6.01 22.57
N ARG A 192 11.72 7.25 22.10
CA ARG A 192 13.01 7.70 21.53
C ARG A 192 14.14 7.61 22.55
N GLU A 193 13.89 7.97 23.80
CA GLU A 193 14.88 7.89 24.86
C GLU A 193 15.22 6.43 25.19
N HIS A 194 14.22 5.55 25.24
CA HIS A 194 14.41 4.12 25.39
C HIS A 194 15.23 3.55 24.22
N GLU A 195 14.93 3.90 22.97
CA GLU A 195 15.70 3.51 21.78
C GLU A 195 17.15 4.01 21.83
N LYS A 196 17.40 5.25 22.30
CA LYS A 196 18.76 5.77 22.51
C LYS A 196 19.50 4.99 23.59
N ARG A 197 18.81 4.66 24.70
CA ARG A 197 19.38 3.84 25.78
C ARG A 197 19.68 2.43 25.30
N THR A 198 18.79 1.78 24.57
CA THR A 198 19.04 0.43 24.02
C THR A 198 20.12 0.45 22.94
N ALA A 199 20.19 1.46 22.08
CA ALA A 199 21.28 1.62 21.10
C ALA A 199 22.64 1.84 21.77
N SER A 200 22.68 2.61 22.87
CA SER A 200 23.92 2.88 23.61
C SER A 200 24.35 1.72 24.52
N THR A 201 23.39 0.97 25.05
CA THR A 201 23.62 -0.19 25.93
C THR A 201 23.86 -1.49 25.16
N SER A 202 23.35 -1.63 23.92
CA SER A 202 23.59 -2.79 23.05
C SER A 202 24.91 -2.64 22.25
N LYS A 203 26.03 -2.64 22.97
CA LYS A 203 27.36 -2.83 22.34
C LYS A 203 27.60 -4.26 21.87
N THR A 204 26.64 -5.17 22.06
CA THR A 204 26.69 -6.52 21.51
C THR A 204 25.81 -6.58 20.27
N PRO A 205 26.37 -6.64 19.04
CA PRO A 205 25.57 -7.05 17.91
C PRO A 205 24.98 -8.41 18.28
N ASN A 206 23.67 -8.56 18.10
CA ASN A 206 23.00 -9.85 18.18
C ASN A 206 23.63 -10.75 17.09
N LYS A 207 24.79 -11.34 17.39
CA LYS A 207 25.37 -12.41 16.60
C LYS A 207 24.38 -13.55 16.79
N GLY A 208 23.46 -13.68 15.83
CA GLY A 208 22.53 -14.80 15.78
C GLY A 208 23.32 -16.07 16.10
N LYS A 209 22.82 -16.87 17.04
CA LYS A 209 23.49 -18.08 17.50
C LYS A 209 23.82 -18.94 16.27
N THR A 210 25.09 -19.01 15.90
CA THR A 210 25.56 -19.83 14.79
C THR A 210 25.68 -21.27 15.29
N TYR A 211 24.70 -22.10 14.96
CA TYR A 211 24.71 -23.51 15.33
C TYR A 211 25.57 -24.32 14.34
N LYS A 212 26.25 -25.37 14.84
CA LYS A 212 27.05 -26.30 14.03
C LYS A 212 26.17 -27.43 13.49
N CYS A 213 26.49 -27.91 12.29
CA CYS A 213 25.78 -29.00 11.63
C CYS A 213 25.79 -30.30 12.47
N HIS A 214 24.64 -30.95 12.57
CA HIS A 214 24.46 -32.17 13.36
C HIS A 214 24.88 -33.48 12.65
N HIS A 215 25.30 -33.43 11.39
CA HIS A 215 25.62 -34.62 10.59
C HIS A 215 26.97 -35.26 11.00
N GLN A 216 27.02 -36.60 11.01
CA GLN A 216 28.21 -37.40 11.29
C GLN A 216 28.38 -38.45 10.17
N GLU A 217 29.47 -38.38 9.42
CA GLU A 217 29.87 -39.40 8.42
C GLU A 217 31.01 -40.22 9.03
N ASP A 218 30.85 -41.53 9.11
CA ASP A 218 31.89 -42.50 9.55
C ASP A 218 32.66 -42.10 10.82
N GLY A 219 31.94 -41.57 11.81
CA GLY A 219 32.51 -41.19 13.11
C GLY A 219 32.99 -39.73 13.21
N VAL A 220 33.09 -38.97 12.11
CA VAL A 220 33.55 -37.57 12.12
C VAL A 220 32.36 -36.60 12.03
N ARG A 221 32.25 -35.71 13.03
CA ARG A 221 31.20 -34.67 13.09
C ARG A 221 31.51 -33.53 12.13
N CYS A 222 30.47 -33.00 11.47
CA CYS A 222 30.61 -31.84 10.60
C CYS A 222 30.74 -30.53 11.39
N PHE A 223 31.67 -29.66 10.98
CA PHE A 223 31.93 -28.38 11.65
C PHE A 223 31.33 -27.16 10.93
N SER A 224 30.70 -27.36 9.77
CA SER A 224 30.06 -26.25 9.04
C SER A 224 28.84 -25.71 9.78
N THR A 225 28.56 -24.42 9.62
CA THR A 225 27.40 -23.75 10.20
C THR A 225 26.09 -24.24 9.58
N CYS A 226 25.06 -24.36 10.42
CA CYS A 226 23.70 -24.67 9.97
C CYS A 226 23.10 -23.52 9.17
N VAL A 227 22.22 -23.85 8.23
CA VAL A 227 21.31 -22.87 7.63
C VAL A 227 20.28 -22.46 8.70
N PRO A 228 19.87 -21.18 8.78
CA PRO A 228 18.83 -20.74 9.71
C PRO A 228 17.61 -21.67 9.66
N LEU A 229 17.05 -21.97 10.84
CA LEU A 229 15.90 -22.88 11.01
C LEU A 229 16.16 -24.37 10.70
N THR A 230 17.40 -24.78 10.41
CA THR A 230 17.74 -26.18 10.14
C THR A 230 18.85 -26.69 11.07
N LYS A 231 18.95 -28.01 11.26
CA LYS A 231 20.02 -28.67 12.02
C LYS A 231 21.23 -29.04 11.15
N PHE A 232 21.19 -28.75 9.86
CA PHE A 232 22.16 -29.22 8.87
C PHE A 232 22.74 -28.07 8.05
N CYS A 233 23.93 -28.26 7.49
CA CYS A 233 24.49 -27.34 6.52
C CYS A 233 23.95 -27.61 5.12
N ILE A 234 24.12 -26.65 4.20
CA ILE A 234 23.69 -26.76 2.80
C ILE A 234 24.18 -28.06 2.17
N ARG A 235 25.44 -28.44 2.41
CA ARG A 235 26.04 -29.68 1.86
C ARG A 235 25.28 -30.94 2.26
N HIS A 236 24.82 -31.04 3.51
CA HIS A 236 24.11 -32.21 4.00
C HIS A 236 22.61 -32.17 3.69
N ILE A 237 21.99 -30.99 3.60
CA ILE A 237 20.61 -30.84 3.10
C ILE A 237 20.51 -31.36 1.66
N LEU A 238 21.48 -31.00 0.81
CA LEU A 238 21.51 -31.41 -0.60
C LEU A 238 21.90 -32.88 -0.82
N ARG A 239 22.52 -33.54 0.17
CA ARG A 239 22.80 -34.98 0.12
C ARG A 239 21.58 -35.80 0.55
N VAL A 240 20.84 -35.35 1.56
CA VAL A 240 19.57 -35.98 1.97
C VAL A 240 18.55 -35.93 0.82
N SER A 241 18.51 -34.85 0.03
CA SER A 241 17.62 -34.78 -1.14
C SER A 241 18.01 -35.73 -2.29
N LYS A 242 19.27 -36.19 -2.34
CA LYS A 242 19.76 -37.13 -3.37
C LYS A 242 19.62 -38.60 -2.98
N ASN A 243 19.37 -38.88 -1.70
CA ASN A 243 18.98 -40.20 -1.22
C ASN A 243 17.64 -40.12 -0.48
N PRO A 244 16.52 -39.97 -1.20
CA PRO A 244 15.25 -40.35 -0.64
C PRO A 244 15.19 -41.89 -0.62
N ARG A 245 15.39 -42.49 0.56
CA ARG A 245 15.12 -43.92 0.89
C ARG A 245 16.22 -44.90 0.41
N GLN A 246 16.67 -45.97 1.07
CA GLN A 246 16.14 -46.82 2.15
C GLN A 246 14.65 -46.73 2.43
#